data_AF-A0A518DCC5-F1
#
_entry.id   AF-A0A518DCC5-F1
#
_cell.length_a   1.000
_cell.length_b   1.000
_cell.length_c   1.000
_cell.angle_alpha   90.00
_cell.angle_beta   90.00
_cell.angle_gamma   90.00
#
_symmetry.space_group_name_H-M   'P 1'
#
loop_
_entity.id
_entity.type
_entity.pdbx_description
1 polymer ?
#
loop_
_entity_poly.entity_id
_entity_poly.type
_entity_poly.pdbx_seq_one_letter_code
_entity_poly.pdbx_strand_id
1 'polypeptide(L)'
;MLQRVQWCWAHLQRDFQALIDSPDPQAQRLGRDLMRPTEALFCWWRRVRDGTLTRRGLRQKMAPVRREVEALLLRGAFSGNPRLMGMCEGLHKNRAWLWSFVDVEGVEPTNNSSERALRHAVIWRKLSFGTQSAAGSRFVERMLTVIETCRQQTRNPLAYLTQAITAQLHRRDPPSLLHGV
;
A
#
# COMPACT_ATOMS: atom_id res chain seq x y z
N MET A 1 14.43 12.24 2.23
CA MET A 1 13.68 11.23 1.44
C MET A 1 12.24 11.69 1.31
N LEU A 2 11.80 12.12 0.11
CA LEU A 2 10.38 12.35 -0.13
C LEU A 2 9.65 11.02 0.09
N GLN A 3 8.75 10.95 1.07
CA GLN A 3 7.82 9.83 1.18
C GLN A 3 7.06 9.72 -0.13
N ARG A 4 7.36 8.69 -0.92
CA ARG A 4 6.60 8.37 -2.13
C ARG A 4 5.31 7.70 -1.68
N VAL A 5 4.30 8.52 -1.39
CA VAL A 5 2.97 8.05 -1.01
C VAL A 5 2.29 7.47 -2.25
N GLN A 6 1.69 6.30 -2.11
CA GLN A 6 0.82 5.71 -3.12
C GLN A 6 -0.52 5.33 -2.50
N TRP A 7 -1.61 5.64 -3.18
CA TRP A 7 -2.91 5.10 -2.82
C TRP A 7 -2.99 3.60 -3.14
N CYS A 8 -3.62 2.84 -2.25
CA CYS A 8 -3.87 1.43 -2.52
C CYS A 8 -5.11 1.28 -3.41
N TRP A 9 -4.93 0.73 -4.60
CA TRP A 9 -6.05 0.47 -5.52
C TRP A 9 -7.05 -0.55 -5.00
N ALA A 10 -6.64 -1.48 -4.13
CA ALA A 10 -7.58 -2.39 -3.48
C ALA A 10 -8.50 -1.67 -2.47
N HIS A 11 -8.04 -0.56 -1.89
CA HIS A 11 -8.88 0.30 -1.03
C HIS A 11 -9.83 1.12 -1.89
N LEU A 12 -9.31 1.77 -2.92
CA LEU A 12 -10.13 2.53 -3.86
C LEU A 12 -11.21 1.65 -4.52
N GLN A 13 -10.90 0.41 -4.88
CA GLN A 13 -11.88 -0.53 -5.40
C GLN A 13 -13.03 -0.76 -4.41
N ARG A 14 -12.73 -0.91 -3.11
CA ARG A 14 -13.76 -1.05 -2.07
C ARG A 14 -14.55 0.25 -1.87
N ASP A 15 -13.89 1.40 -1.90
CA ASP A 15 -14.54 2.70 -1.79
C ASP A 15 -15.50 2.93 -2.97
N PHE A 16 -15.09 2.58 -4.20
CA PHE A 16 -15.93 2.65 -5.38
C PHE A 16 -17.10 1.66 -5.31
N GLN A 17 -16.89 0.46 -4.77
CA GLN A 17 -17.98 -0.47 -4.48
C GLN A 17 -18.98 0.12 -3.49
N ALA A 18 -18.52 0.79 -2.43
CA ALA A 18 -19.40 1.46 -1.48
C ALA A 18 -20.22 2.61 -2.12
N LEU A 19 -19.71 3.26 -3.17
CA LEU A 19 -20.49 4.19 -3.99
C LEU A 19 -21.57 3.47 -4.81
N ILE A 20 -21.25 2.31 -5.38
CA ILE A 20 -22.20 1.46 -6.12
C ILE A 20 -23.34 0.98 -5.21
N ASP A 21 -23.03 0.66 -3.95
CA ASP A 21 -23.99 0.16 -2.97
C ASP A 21 -24.79 1.30 -2.29
N SER A 22 -24.45 2.56 -2.58
CA SER A 22 -25.11 3.74 -2.04
C SER A 22 -26.55 3.86 -2.57
N PRO A 23 -27.53 4.34 -1.77
CA PRO A 23 -28.88 4.61 -2.28
C PRO A 23 -28.96 5.81 -3.24
N ASP A 24 -27.92 6.65 -3.31
CA ASP A 24 -27.85 7.83 -4.16
C ASP A 24 -27.50 7.45 -5.63
N PRO A 25 -28.40 7.69 -6.60
CA PRO A 25 -28.18 7.34 -8.01
C PRO A 25 -26.93 8.00 -8.63
N GLN A 26 -26.58 9.21 -8.21
CA GLN A 26 -25.41 9.90 -8.75
C GLN A 26 -24.12 9.25 -8.26
N ALA A 27 -24.08 8.88 -6.96
CA ALA A 27 -22.99 8.10 -6.40
C ALA A 27 -22.86 6.71 -7.05
N GLN A 28 -23.98 6.00 -7.23
CA GLN A 28 -23.97 4.69 -7.89
C GLN A 28 -23.38 4.78 -9.30
N ARG A 29 -23.81 5.78 -10.08
CA ARG A 29 -23.31 5.99 -11.44
C ARG A 29 -21.81 6.25 -11.45
N LEU A 30 -21.33 7.15 -10.60
CA LEU A 30 -19.90 7.46 -10.51
C LEU A 30 -19.09 6.23 -10.07
N GLY A 31 -19.57 5.47 -9.09
CA GLY A 31 -18.94 4.24 -8.62
C GLY A 31 -18.79 3.20 -9.74
N ARG A 32 -19.85 2.96 -10.53
CA ARG A 32 -19.80 2.05 -11.68
C ARG A 32 -18.84 2.54 -12.76
N ASP A 33 -18.86 3.85 -13.05
CA ASP A 33 -17.98 4.46 -14.04
C ASP A 33 -16.50 4.33 -13.62
N LEU A 34 -16.18 4.48 -12.32
CA LEU A 34 -14.81 4.32 -11.78
C LEU A 34 -14.37 2.85 -11.67
N MET A 35 -15.30 1.91 -11.52
CA MET A 35 -14.98 0.48 -11.41
C MET A 35 -14.42 -0.08 -12.72
N ARG A 36 -14.97 0.32 -13.87
CA ARG A 36 -14.52 -0.14 -15.21
C ARG A 36 -13.02 0.09 -15.47
N PRO A 37 -12.48 1.32 -15.36
CA PRO A 37 -11.05 1.54 -15.52
C PRO A 37 -10.22 0.88 -14.41
N THR A 38 -10.78 0.68 -13.22
CA THR A 38 -10.12 -0.05 -12.11
C THR A 38 -9.93 -1.53 -12.44
N GLU A 39 -10.92 -2.19 -13.04
CA GLU A 39 -10.80 -3.57 -13.52
C GLU A 39 -9.77 -3.69 -14.64
N ALA A 40 -9.77 -2.74 -15.59
CA ALA A 40 -8.78 -2.68 -16.65
C ALA A 40 -7.36 -2.54 -16.09
N LEU A 41 -7.17 -1.67 -15.10
CA LEU A 41 -5.89 -1.51 -14.38
C LEU A 41 -5.41 -2.84 -13.81
N PHE A 42 -6.25 -3.56 -13.07
CA PHE A 42 -5.85 -4.84 -12.47
C PHE A 42 -5.59 -5.94 -13.51
N CYS A 43 -6.31 -5.92 -14.63
CA CYS A 43 -6.05 -6.79 -15.77
C CYS A 43 -4.65 -6.55 -16.35
N TRP A 44 -4.29 -5.29 -16.64
CA TRP A 44 -2.97 -4.96 -17.16
C TRP A 44 -1.86 -5.26 -16.15
N TRP A 45 -2.09 -4.97 -14.88
CA TRP A 45 -1.13 -5.27 -13.82
C TRP A 45 -0.86 -6.78 -13.71
N ARG A 46 -1.91 -7.62 -13.75
CA ARG A 46 -1.77 -9.07 -13.72
C ARG A 46 -0.85 -9.57 -14.84
N ARG A 47 -1.01 -9.03 -16.05
CA ARG A 47 -0.16 -9.38 -17.18
C ARG A 47 1.31 -8.99 -16.99
N VAL A 48 1.60 -7.86 -16.33
CA VAL A 48 2.98 -7.49 -15.98
C VAL A 48 3.57 -8.46 -14.97
N ARG A 49 2.80 -8.80 -13.93
CA ARG A 49 3.22 -9.76 -12.90
C ARG A 49 3.50 -11.14 -13.49
N ASP A 50 2.66 -11.58 -14.43
CA ASP A 50 2.79 -12.88 -15.08
C ASP A 50 3.82 -12.86 -16.24
N GLY A 51 4.53 -11.73 -16.45
CA GLY A 51 5.57 -11.59 -17.47
C GLY A 51 5.07 -11.43 -18.92
N THR A 52 3.76 -11.38 -19.13
CA THR A 52 3.12 -11.31 -20.47
C THR A 52 2.88 -9.88 -20.98
N LEU A 53 3.28 -8.87 -20.20
CA LEU A 53 3.25 -7.46 -20.60
C LEU A 53 4.49 -6.74 -20.07
N THR A 54 5.21 -6.04 -20.94
CA THR A 54 6.37 -5.24 -20.55
C THR A 54 5.95 -3.99 -19.78
N ARG A 55 6.88 -3.41 -19.00
CA ARG A 55 6.64 -2.13 -18.31
C ARG A 55 6.33 -0.99 -19.28
N ARG A 56 6.99 -0.95 -20.44
CA ARG A 56 6.65 0.00 -21.52
C ARG A 56 5.22 -0.20 -22.01
N GLY A 57 4.81 -1.46 -22.20
CA GLY A 57 3.44 -1.82 -22.56
C GLY A 57 2.42 -1.41 -21.49
N LEU A 58 2.74 -1.61 -20.21
CA LEU A 58 1.92 -1.14 -19.09
C LEU A 58 1.70 0.37 -19.17
N ARG A 59 2.77 1.17 -19.30
CA ARG A 59 2.64 2.63 -19.39
C ARG A 59 1.73 3.07 -20.54
N GLN A 60 1.85 2.43 -21.70
CA GLN A 60 0.98 2.70 -22.86
C GLN A 60 -0.48 2.33 -22.60
N LYS A 61 -0.74 1.14 -22.01
CA LYS A 61 -2.10 0.68 -21.67
C LYS A 61 -2.73 1.48 -20.53
N MET A 62 -1.93 1.99 -19.60
CA MET A 62 -2.40 2.78 -18.47
C MET A 62 -2.67 4.24 -18.82
N ALA A 63 -2.11 4.78 -19.91
CA ALA A 63 -2.36 6.15 -20.32
C ALA A 63 -3.86 6.49 -20.52
N PRO A 64 -4.67 5.69 -21.27
CA PRO A 64 -6.10 5.95 -21.38
C PRO A 64 -6.84 5.78 -20.04
N VAL A 65 -6.51 4.76 -19.26
CA VAL A 65 -7.11 4.51 -17.93
C VAL A 65 -6.85 5.68 -16.98
N ARG A 66 -5.63 6.24 -16.96
CA ARG A 66 -5.27 7.41 -16.16
C ARG A 66 -6.16 8.59 -16.52
N ARG A 67 -6.31 8.89 -17.80
CA ARG A 67 -7.17 9.99 -18.27
C ARG A 67 -8.63 9.79 -17.89
N GLU A 68 -9.13 8.57 -18.05
CA GLU A 68 -10.53 8.24 -17.73
C GLU A 68 -10.80 8.41 -16.24
N VAL A 69 -9.97 7.83 -15.36
CA VAL A 69 -10.12 7.99 -13.91
C VAL A 69 -10.03 9.46 -13.51
N GLU A 70 -9.02 10.19 -13.99
CA GLU A 70 -8.86 11.61 -13.63
C GLU A 70 -10.06 12.46 -14.09
N ALA A 71 -10.61 12.19 -15.27
CA ALA A 71 -11.82 12.85 -15.75
C ALA A 71 -13.07 12.51 -14.91
N LEU A 72 -13.21 11.25 -14.48
CA LEU A 72 -14.30 10.84 -13.59
C LEU A 72 -14.18 11.46 -12.20
N LEU A 73 -12.97 11.56 -11.66
CA LEU A 73 -12.72 12.26 -10.40
C LEU A 73 -13.07 13.75 -10.52
N LEU A 74 -12.72 14.42 -11.62
CA LEU A 74 -13.16 15.79 -11.87
C LEU A 74 -14.69 15.89 -11.93
N ARG A 75 -15.37 14.97 -12.62
CA ARG A 75 -16.84 14.92 -12.65
C ARG A 75 -17.42 14.79 -11.24
N GLY A 76 -16.85 13.95 -10.40
CA GLY A 76 -17.26 13.78 -9.00
C GLY A 76 -17.00 15.02 -8.15
N ALA A 77 -15.86 15.69 -8.34
CA ALA A 77 -15.50 16.92 -7.65
C ALA A 77 -16.44 18.09 -8.00
N PHE A 78 -16.91 18.17 -9.24
CA PHE A 78 -17.87 19.20 -9.69
C PHE A 78 -19.32 18.70 -9.76
N SER A 79 -19.65 17.62 -9.04
CA SER A 79 -20.97 16.98 -9.10
C SER A 79 -22.08 17.73 -8.35
N GLY A 80 -21.72 18.68 -7.48
CA GLY A 80 -22.62 19.33 -6.54
C GLY A 80 -23.07 18.43 -5.38
N ASN A 81 -22.55 17.20 -5.30
CA ASN A 81 -22.92 16.22 -4.30
C ASN A 81 -21.88 16.17 -3.18
N PRO A 82 -22.21 16.62 -1.96
CA PRO A 82 -21.25 16.72 -0.86
C PRO A 82 -20.54 15.39 -0.55
N ARG A 83 -21.22 14.25 -0.77
CA ARG A 83 -20.67 12.92 -0.53
C ARG A 83 -19.57 12.56 -1.51
N LEU A 84 -19.67 13.00 -2.76
CA LEU A 84 -18.71 12.68 -3.81
C LEU A 84 -17.57 13.69 -3.86
N MET A 85 -17.87 14.98 -3.62
CA MET A 85 -16.93 16.08 -3.76
C MET A 85 -15.65 15.85 -2.96
N GLY A 86 -15.75 15.59 -1.64
CA GLY A 86 -14.56 15.46 -0.79
C GLY A 86 -13.62 14.32 -1.19
N MET A 87 -14.18 13.14 -1.48
CA MET A 87 -13.39 11.99 -1.94
C MET A 87 -12.72 12.31 -3.29
N CYS A 88 -13.49 12.81 -4.25
CA CYS A 88 -13.02 13.03 -5.62
C CYS A 88 -12.00 14.17 -5.70
N GLU A 89 -12.21 15.26 -4.97
CA GLU A 89 -11.24 16.36 -4.84
C GLU A 89 -9.93 15.88 -4.23
N GLY A 90 -10.02 15.10 -3.13
CA GLY A 90 -8.84 14.55 -2.45
C GLY A 90 -8.00 13.66 -3.37
N LEU A 91 -8.66 12.77 -4.13
CA LEU A 91 -8.00 11.89 -5.10
C LEU A 91 -7.44 12.67 -6.30
N HIS A 92 -8.18 13.63 -6.85
CA HIS A 92 -7.74 14.40 -8.01
C HIS A 92 -6.58 15.36 -7.66
N LYS A 93 -6.62 16.00 -6.48
CA LYS A 93 -5.54 16.85 -5.97
C LYS A 93 -4.24 16.08 -5.82
N ASN A 94 -4.33 14.83 -5.36
CA ASN A 94 -3.18 13.95 -5.14
C ASN A 94 -3.03 12.87 -6.23
N ARG A 95 -3.53 13.11 -7.44
CA ARG A 95 -3.61 12.10 -8.52
C ARG A 95 -2.26 11.44 -8.88
N ALA A 96 -1.14 12.13 -8.68
CA ALA A 96 0.18 11.53 -8.88
C ALA A 96 0.38 10.25 -8.04
N TRP A 97 -0.17 10.20 -6.83
CA TRP A 97 -0.07 9.05 -5.92
C TRP A 97 -0.93 7.86 -6.34
N LEU A 98 -1.88 8.04 -7.27
CA LEU A 98 -2.65 6.93 -7.83
C LEU A 98 -1.78 6.04 -8.72
N TRP A 99 -0.69 6.56 -9.26
CA TRP A 99 -0.03 5.94 -10.41
C TRP A 99 1.44 5.57 -10.20
N SER A 100 1.95 5.70 -8.97
CA SER A 100 3.36 5.41 -8.67
C SER A 100 3.79 4.01 -9.15
N PHE A 101 2.94 2.99 -9.08
CA PHE A 101 3.21 1.63 -9.57
C PHE A 101 3.41 1.53 -11.09
N VAL A 102 2.88 2.46 -11.87
CA VAL A 102 3.07 2.54 -13.32
C VAL A 102 4.44 3.14 -13.66
N ASP A 103 4.86 4.12 -12.86
CA ASP A 103 6.04 4.93 -13.13
C ASP A 103 7.30 4.33 -12.49
N VAL A 104 7.18 3.71 -11.32
CA VAL A 104 8.29 3.17 -10.52
C VAL A 104 8.29 1.64 -10.55
N GLU A 105 9.43 1.04 -10.88
CA GLU A 105 9.61 -0.41 -10.84
C GLU A 105 9.64 -0.93 -9.39
N GLY A 106 9.13 -2.15 -9.19
CA GLY A 106 9.04 -2.79 -7.87
C GLY A 106 7.89 -2.29 -6.98
N VAL A 107 7.13 -1.27 -7.41
CA VAL A 107 5.95 -0.81 -6.69
C VAL A 107 4.71 -1.52 -7.25
N GLU A 108 3.95 -2.17 -6.36
CA GLU A 108 2.67 -2.81 -6.69
C GLU A 108 1.51 -1.80 -6.55
N PRO A 109 0.41 -1.93 -7.32
CA PRO A 109 -0.78 -1.08 -7.19
C PRO A 109 -1.52 -1.29 -5.86
N THR A 110 -1.25 -2.39 -5.16
CA THR A 110 -1.76 -2.66 -3.82
C THR A 110 -0.63 -2.52 -2.80
N ASN A 111 -0.94 -1.99 -1.64
CA ASN A 111 -0.01 -1.83 -0.51
C ASN A 111 0.10 -3.11 0.35
N ASN A 112 -0.19 -4.29 -0.22
CA ASN A 112 -0.34 -5.54 0.54
C ASN A 112 0.93 -5.92 1.32
N SER A 113 2.13 -5.62 0.81
CA SER A 113 3.38 -5.80 1.56
C SER A 113 3.45 -4.89 2.79
N SER A 114 3.19 -3.59 2.61
CA SER A 114 3.19 -2.61 3.71
C SER A 114 2.10 -2.91 4.75
N GLU A 115 0.88 -3.26 4.30
CA GLU A 115 -0.21 -3.65 5.21
C GLU A 115 0.12 -4.91 6.00
N ARG A 116 0.69 -5.94 5.35
CA ARG A 116 1.12 -7.17 6.03
C ARG A 116 2.22 -6.91 7.05
N ALA A 117 3.20 -6.08 6.72
CA ALA A 117 4.27 -5.69 7.65
C ALA A 117 3.70 -4.94 8.87
N LEU A 118 2.77 -4.00 8.65
CA LEU A 118 2.16 -3.23 9.74
C LEU A 118 1.16 -4.03 10.58
N ARG A 119 0.54 -5.08 10.03
CA ARG A 119 -0.50 -5.86 10.69
C ARG A 119 -0.05 -6.40 12.06
N HIS A 120 1.18 -6.89 12.17
CA HIS A 120 1.71 -7.39 13.44
C HIS A 120 1.79 -6.29 14.51
N ALA A 121 2.29 -5.11 14.12
CA ALA A 121 2.37 -3.96 15.01
C ALA A 121 0.97 -3.49 15.48
N VAL A 122 0.00 -3.45 14.56
CA VAL A 122 -1.38 -3.05 14.84
C VAL A 122 -2.07 -4.02 15.79
N ILE A 123 -1.96 -5.33 15.54
CA ILE A 123 -2.53 -6.37 16.41
C ILE A 123 -1.91 -6.29 17.80
N TRP A 124 -0.58 -6.24 17.88
CA TRP A 124 0.13 -6.11 19.15
C TRP A 124 -0.33 -4.87 19.93
N ARG A 125 -0.37 -3.70 19.29
CA ARG A 125 -0.83 -2.46 19.94
C ARG A 125 -2.25 -2.58 20.46
N LYS A 126 -3.13 -3.23 19.72
CA LYS A 126 -4.54 -3.42 20.12
C LYS A 126 -4.67 -4.34 21.34
N LEU A 127 -3.89 -5.41 21.41
CA LEU A 127 -3.93 -6.39 22.50
C LEU A 127 -3.16 -5.95 23.74
N SER A 128 -2.08 -5.19 23.57
CA SER A 128 -1.16 -4.80 24.64
C SER A 128 -1.23 -3.32 25.01
N PHE A 129 -2.20 -2.58 24.46
CA PHE A 129 -2.40 -1.13 24.68
C PHE A 129 -1.22 -0.22 24.32
N GLY A 130 -0.22 -0.74 23.59
CA GLY A 130 0.96 0.01 23.18
C GLY A 130 1.97 0.23 24.30
N THR A 131 2.82 1.25 24.16
CA THR A 131 3.85 1.59 25.14
C THR A 131 3.60 2.95 25.77
N GLN A 132 3.88 3.08 27.06
CA GLN A 132 3.72 4.33 27.83
C GLN A 132 5.03 5.11 28.03
N SER A 133 6.10 4.73 27.34
CA SER A 133 7.39 5.41 27.43
C SER A 133 8.11 5.45 26.08
N ALA A 134 8.96 6.44 25.90
CA ALA A 134 9.82 6.55 24.71
C ALA A 134 10.78 5.35 24.60
N ALA A 135 11.30 4.86 25.72
CA ALA A 135 12.15 3.68 25.75
C ALA A 135 11.41 2.41 25.29
N GLY A 136 10.18 2.20 25.78
CA GLY A 136 9.33 1.10 25.33
C GLY A 136 8.99 1.20 23.84
N SER A 137 8.67 2.41 23.36
CA SER A 137 8.37 2.65 21.94
C SER A 137 9.54 2.23 21.05
N ARG A 138 10.77 2.65 21.41
CA ARG A 138 12.00 2.28 20.67
C ARG A 138 12.29 0.78 20.73
N PHE A 139 12.01 0.13 21.86
CA PHE A 139 12.18 -1.32 21.97
C PHE A 139 11.26 -2.05 21.00
N VAL A 140 9.97 -1.72 21.01
CA VAL A 140 8.97 -2.34 20.13
C VAL A 140 9.27 -2.06 18.66
N GLU A 141 9.64 -0.83 18.32
CA GLU A 141 10.07 -0.44 16.97
C GLU A 141 11.20 -1.34 16.45
N ARG A 142 12.26 -1.52 17.25
CA ARG A 142 13.41 -2.36 16.90
C ARG A 142 13.02 -3.84 16.77
N MET A 143 12.20 -4.34 17.69
CA MET A 143 11.72 -5.73 17.66
C MET A 143 10.88 -6.02 16.41
N LEU A 144 9.95 -5.13 16.07
CA LEU A 144 9.15 -5.26 14.85
C LEU A 144 10.02 -5.21 13.60
N THR A 145 11.03 -4.34 13.58
CA THR A 145 12.01 -4.26 12.48
C THR A 145 12.76 -5.59 12.32
N VAL A 146 13.27 -6.17 13.40
CA VAL A 146 13.97 -7.46 13.37
C VAL A 146 13.04 -8.58 12.87
N ILE A 147 11.83 -8.66 13.42
CA ILE A 147 10.85 -9.70 13.07
C ILE A 147 10.49 -9.62 11.59
N GLU A 148 10.16 -8.43 11.10
CA GLU A 148 9.75 -8.22 9.72
C GLU A 148 10.90 -8.48 8.74
N THR A 149 12.11 -7.99 9.06
CA THR A 149 13.30 -8.23 8.24
C THR A 149 13.64 -9.71 8.17
N CYS A 150 13.60 -10.43 9.30
CA CYS A 150 13.83 -11.87 9.32
C CYS A 150 12.78 -12.62 8.49
N ARG A 151 11.50 -12.25 8.60
CA ARG A 151 10.42 -12.86 7.80
C ARG A 151 10.60 -12.65 6.31
N GLN A 152 10.95 -11.44 5.87
CA GLN A 152 11.24 -11.15 4.46
C GLN A 152 12.41 -11.96 3.93
N GLN A 153 13.40 -12.25 4.78
CA GLN A 153 14.55 -13.10 4.46
C GLN A 153 14.28 -14.61 4.67
N THR A 154 13.06 -15.01 5.04
CA THR A 154 12.73 -16.42 5.38
C THR A 154 13.63 -16.99 6.51
N ARG A 155 14.06 -16.13 7.43
CA ARG A 155 14.83 -16.47 8.64
C ARG A 155 13.90 -16.54 9.85
N ASN A 156 14.20 -17.45 10.78
CA ASN A 156 13.48 -17.53 12.05
C ASN A 156 13.87 -16.33 12.96
N PRO A 157 12.93 -15.44 13.33
CA PRO A 157 13.26 -14.26 14.13
C PRO A 157 13.78 -14.58 15.52
N LEU A 158 13.24 -15.61 16.17
CA LEU A 158 13.67 -16.03 17.51
C LEU A 158 15.10 -16.58 17.46
N ALA A 159 15.41 -17.42 16.47
CA ALA A 159 16.75 -17.94 16.29
C ALA A 159 17.78 -16.82 16.07
N TYR A 160 17.44 -15.83 15.24
CA TYR A 160 18.28 -14.65 15.02
C TYR A 160 18.52 -13.87 16.33
N LEU A 161 17.44 -13.57 17.08
CA LEU A 161 17.55 -12.83 18.34
C LEU A 161 18.40 -13.58 19.37
N THR A 162 18.20 -14.89 19.49
CA THR A 162 19.01 -15.74 20.39
C THR A 162 20.48 -15.69 20.02
N GLN A 163 20.81 -15.76 18.72
CA GLN A 163 22.20 -15.65 18.25
C GLN A 163 22.79 -14.27 18.54
N ALA A 164 22.04 -13.19 18.27
CA ALA A 164 22.49 -11.83 18.51
C ALA A 164 22.73 -11.54 20.00
N ILE A 165 21.82 -11.98 20.88
CA ILE A 165 21.97 -11.82 22.32
C ILE A 165 23.13 -12.66 22.84
N THR A 166 23.24 -13.92 22.41
CA THR A 166 24.36 -14.81 22.77
C THR A 166 25.70 -14.21 22.36
N ALA A 167 25.81 -13.70 21.13
CA ALA A 167 27.02 -13.03 20.65
C ALA A 167 27.39 -11.83 21.52
N GLN A 168 26.42 -10.97 21.84
CA GLN A 168 26.62 -9.81 22.70
C GLN A 168 27.10 -10.21 24.11
N LEU A 169 26.49 -11.24 24.72
CA LEU A 169 26.89 -11.75 26.04
C LEU A 169 28.32 -12.28 26.05
N HIS A 170 28.75 -12.91 24.96
CA HIS A 170 30.12 -13.39 24.77
C HIS A 170 31.08 -12.34 24.19
N ARG A 171 30.66 -11.09 24.03
CA ARG A 171 31.44 -9.99 23.43
C ARG A 171 31.97 -10.32 22.03
N ARG A 172 31.15 -10.99 21.22
CA ARG A 172 31.41 -11.31 19.82
C ARG A 172 30.50 -10.47 18.92
N ASP A 173 30.86 -10.37 17.65
CA ASP A 173 30.03 -9.67 16.68
C ASP A 173 28.69 -10.39 16.48
N PRO A 174 27.54 -9.68 16.54
CA PRO A 174 26.24 -10.28 16.30
C PRO A 174 26.06 -10.62 14.81
N PRO A 175 25.21 -11.62 14.47
CA PRO A 175 24.89 -11.91 13.08
C PRO A 175 24.23 -10.69 12.42
N SER A 176 24.55 -10.46 11.15
CA SER A 176 23.95 -9.35 10.41
C SER A 176 22.43 -9.54 10.23
N LEU A 177 21.69 -8.45 10.48
CA LEU A 177 20.28 -8.37 10.15
C LEU A 177 20.06 -8.11 8.65
N LEU A 178 21.01 -7.44 7.99
CA LEU A 178 20.93 -7.07 6.58
C LEU A 178 21.57 -8.17 5.71
N HIS A 179 21.00 -8.41 4.54
CA HIS A 179 21.57 -9.35 3.57
C HIS A 179 22.71 -8.68 2.80
N GLY A 180 23.85 -9.38 2.62
CA GLY A 180 24.94 -8.92 1.77
C GLY A 180 25.90 -7.89 2.38
N VAL A 181 26.05 -7.89 3.71
CA VAL A 181 27.13 -7.18 4.42
C VAL A 181 28.00 -8.20 5.13
#